data_AF-A0A8E2EUA1-F1
#
_entry.id   AF-A0A8E2EUA1-F1
#
_cell.length_a   1.000
_cell.length_b   1.000
_cell.length_c   1.000
_cell.angle_alpha   90.00
_cell.angle_beta   90.00
_cell.angle_gamma   90.00
#
_symmetry.space_group_name_H-M   'P 1'
#
loop_
_entity.id
_entity.type
_entity.pdbx_description
1 polymer ?
#
loop_
_entity_poly.entity_id
_entity_poly.type
_entity_poly.pdbx_seq_one_letter_code
_entity_poly.pdbx_strand_id
1 'polypeptide(L)'
;MILYLLAQVPEEKPGSFELEGCHWALELHDLEVDGAEEPLFTCISYSWGGGREPSPLRANFDISDRTLPALATVTAHRPSCNRVWIDALSVPEEVQERARTLASMGKIYSLAKETFVVLSSGAQTALRQMAESNRIEHECLYALEKEPWVSRAWTYQEAVNSKEMYITCEGPHGALVPGNLFMNRLGYTLNRLEGSDIEKEREFPRLSAFEGLITDYMLANYEERSALQVMSKMDKRISSRPEDHFYAMMGAISTTTADMSSITEPCEAFMALCEDKGDYSFIYSAARRDPALQRRWRPVAGNLPSILPYATEGSGQPGHKEGDAFYLDFMIVLQRSPIEEEAERFVRAWLLCNQIVNIQPQSPLHHLAYTVLQSWGFIGGADCVFTARGYFFPLEPIKADHVTILVATKVRWRHGAPGFACCDELNGRVYIPGVFVGHIDGKDSTSVRML
;
A
#
# COMPACT_ATOMS: atom_id res chain seq x y z
N MET A 1 10.68 -21.90 -5.04
CA MET A 1 11.37 -20.69 -4.60
C MET A 1 12.28 -21.10 -3.47
N ILE A 2 13.58 -20.81 -3.60
CA ILE A 2 14.54 -21.08 -2.54
C ILE A 2 14.46 -19.95 -1.51
N LEU A 3 14.19 -20.30 -0.26
CA LEU A 3 14.19 -19.42 0.90
C LEU A 3 15.47 -19.63 1.70
N TYR A 4 16.24 -18.56 1.90
CA TYR A 4 17.44 -18.60 2.73
C TYR A 4 17.12 -18.08 4.14
N LEU A 5 17.26 -18.94 5.15
CA LEU A 5 17.04 -18.60 6.54
C LEU A 5 18.37 -18.59 7.30
N LEU A 6 18.56 -17.62 8.19
CA LEU A 6 19.60 -17.70 9.20
C LEU A 6 19.17 -18.70 10.26
N ALA A 7 19.87 -19.82 10.35
CA ALA A 7 19.64 -20.84 11.36
C ALA A 7 20.74 -20.81 12.42
N GLN A 8 20.36 -20.95 13.68
CA GLN A 8 21.29 -21.14 14.77
C GLN A 8 21.95 -22.51 14.65
N VAL A 9 23.28 -22.56 14.80
CA VAL A 9 24.07 -23.80 14.76
C VAL A 9 24.81 -23.99 16.09
N PRO A 10 25.02 -25.25 16.52
CA PRO A 10 25.57 -25.54 17.84
C PRO A 10 27.04 -25.11 17.99
N GLU A 11 27.80 -25.12 16.90
CA GLU A 11 29.24 -24.83 16.87
C GLU A 11 29.60 -24.04 15.61
N GLU A 12 30.73 -23.35 15.66
CA GLU A 12 31.30 -22.65 14.51
C GLU A 12 31.53 -23.62 13.35
N LYS A 13 30.96 -23.30 12.19
CA LYS A 13 31.18 -24.02 10.92
C LYS A 13 31.56 -23.05 9.80
N PRO A 14 32.17 -23.54 8.71
CA PRO A 14 32.45 -22.69 7.55
C PRO A 14 31.19 -21.96 7.06
N GLY A 15 31.28 -20.64 6.89
CA GLY A 15 30.14 -19.81 6.49
C GLY A 15 29.15 -19.51 7.63
N SER A 16 29.56 -19.66 8.90
CA SER A 16 28.83 -19.17 10.07
C SER A 16 29.53 -17.98 10.71
N PHE A 17 28.80 -17.24 11.55
CA PHE A 17 29.34 -16.15 12.37
C PHE A 17 28.74 -16.19 13.78
N GLU A 18 29.47 -15.66 14.76
CA GLU A 18 29.00 -15.54 16.14
C GLU A 18 28.29 -14.19 16.37
N LEU A 19 27.16 -14.22 17.06
CA LEU A 19 26.45 -13.04 17.56
C LEU A 19 25.83 -13.37 18.91
N GLU A 20 26.16 -12.58 19.95
CA GLU A 20 25.63 -12.75 21.32
C GLU A 20 25.75 -14.19 21.85
N GLY A 21 26.89 -14.85 21.60
CA GLY A 21 27.15 -16.23 22.02
C GLY A 21 26.40 -17.30 21.24
N CYS A 22 25.73 -16.95 20.15
CA CYS A 22 25.07 -17.88 19.24
C CYS A 22 25.78 -17.88 17.88
N HIS A 23 26.00 -19.07 17.31
CA HIS A 23 26.51 -19.18 15.93
C HIS A 23 25.34 -19.25 14.94
N TRP A 24 25.43 -18.48 13.86
CA TRP A 24 24.40 -18.37 12.83
C TRP A 24 24.96 -18.70 11.46
N ALA A 25 24.21 -19.45 10.64
CA ALA A 25 24.57 -19.75 9.26
C ALA A 25 23.34 -19.75 8.35
N LEU A 26 23.53 -19.54 7.05
CA LEU A 26 22.44 -19.65 6.09
C LEU A 26 22.07 -21.12 5.83
N GLU A 27 20.79 -21.42 5.94
CA GLU A 27 20.13 -22.67 5.58
C GLU A 27 19.20 -22.44 4.39
N LEU A 28 19.20 -23.35 3.42
CA LEU A 28 18.36 -23.27 2.22
C LEU A 28 17.11 -24.13 2.41
N HIS A 29 15.94 -23.55 2.14
CA HIS A 29 14.67 -24.24 2.15
C HIS A 29 13.97 -24.07 0.82
N ASP A 30 13.68 -25.17 0.12
CA ASP A 30 12.92 -25.10 -1.12
C ASP A 30 11.41 -25.18 -0.83
N LEU A 31 10.71 -24.08 -1.07
CA LEU A 31 9.27 -23.97 -0.84
C LEU A 31 8.41 -24.61 -1.96
N GLU A 32 9.02 -25.14 -3.02
CA GLU A 32 8.30 -25.83 -4.11
C GLU A 32 8.28 -27.35 -3.96
N VAL A 33 8.96 -27.90 -2.95
CA VAL A 33 8.97 -29.35 -2.70
C VAL A 33 7.68 -29.77 -2.00
N ASP A 34 6.81 -30.45 -2.75
CA ASP A 34 5.56 -31.03 -2.22
C ASP A 34 5.83 -31.94 -1.01
N GLY A 35 5.12 -31.68 0.08
CA GLY A 35 5.20 -32.45 1.33
C GLY A 35 6.35 -32.07 2.27
N ALA A 36 7.14 -31.03 1.96
CA ALA A 36 8.06 -30.45 2.92
C ALA A 36 7.30 -29.77 4.08
N GLU A 37 7.75 -29.95 5.33
CA GLU A 37 7.23 -29.17 6.44
C GLU A 37 7.53 -27.68 6.22
N GLU A 38 6.52 -26.83 6.33
CA GLU A 38 6.72 -25.38 6.25
C GLU A 38 7.68 -24.95 7.37
N PRO A 39 8.79 -24.25 7.05
CA PRO A 39 9.75 -23.85 8.06
C PRO A 39 9.09 -22.86 9.02
N LEU A 40 9.25 -23.10 10.32
CA LEU A 40 8.92 -22.10 11.34
C LEU A 40 10.10 -21.13 11.47
N PHE A 41 9.87 -19.86 11.13
CA PHE A 41 10.88 -18.80 11.22
C PHE A 41 10.25 -17.46 11.60
N THR A 42 11.10 -16.54 12.06
CA THR A 42 10.75 -15.15 12.37
C THR A 42 11.30 -14.22 11.29
N CYS A 43 10.49 -13.28 10.80
CA CYS A 43 10.98 -12.19 9.96
C CYS A 43 11.47 -11.04 10.82
N ILE A 44 12.58 -10.40 10.42
CA ILE A 44 13.03 -9.13 10.98
C ILE A 44 12.86 -8.05 9.93
N SER A 45 12.16 -6.99 10.31
CA SER A 45 11.91 -5.81 9.51
C SER A 45 12.52 -4.59 10.19
N TYR A 46 13.34 -3.83 9.47
CA TYR A 46 14.04 -2.66 10.00
C TYR A 46 14.42 -1.74 8.84
N SER A 47 14.78 -0.49 9.14
CA SER A 47 15.28 0.44 8.13
C SER A 47 16.80 0.41 8.05
N TRP A 48 17.34 0.30 6.82
CA TRP A 48 18.78 0.15 6.58
C TRP A 48 19.64 1.36 6.99
N GLY A 49 19.05 2.54 7.17
CA GLY A 49 19.81 3.75 7.49
C GLY A 49 20.89 4.09 6.45
N GLY A 50 21.78 5.01 6.82
CA GLY A 50 22.88 5.47 5.96
C GLY A 50 24.20 4.71 6.17
N GLY A 51 24.41 4.12 7.34
CA GLY A 51 25.65 3.42 7.68
C GLY A 51 25.74 2.04 7.03
N ARG A 52 26.98 1.60 6.79
CA ARG A 52 27.29 0.33 6.13
C ARG A 52 28.43 -0.36 6.84
N GLU A 53 28.37 -1.68 6.91
CA GLU A 53 29.42 -2.54 7.46
C GLU A 53 29.56 -3.83 6.64
N PRO A 54 30.74 -4.49 6.66
CA PRO A 54 30.94 -5.74 5.92
C PRO A 54 30.00 -6.85 6.39
N SER A 55 29.43 -7.60 5.46
CA SER A 55 28.63 -8.79 5.76
C SER A 55 29.49 -9.86 6.44
N PRO A 56 29.02 -10.49 7.53
CA PRO A 56 29.74 -11.60 8.15
C PRO A 56 29.66 -12.90 7.34
N LEU A 57 28.74 -12.98 6.36
CA LEU A 57 28.47 -14.19 5.59
C LEU A 57 29.00 -14.15 4.16
N ARG A 58 29.29 -12.96 3.63
CA ARG A 58 29.60 -12.76 2.21
C ARG A 58 30.77 -11.79 2.05
N ALA A 59 31.80 -12.23 1.35
CA ALA A 59 32.97 -11.41 1.07
C ALA A 59 32.60 -10.28 0.08
N ASN A 60 33.06 -9.06 0.34
CA ASN A 60 32.84 -7.88 -0.51
C ASN A 60 31.37 -7.44 -0.66
N PHE A 61 30.51 -7.81 0.29
CA PHE A 61 29.13 -7.35 0.35
C PHE A 61 28.92 -6.54 1.62
N ASP A 62 28.46 -5.31 1.49
CA ASP A 62 28.14 -4.45 2.63
C ASP A 62 26.66 -4.57 3.00
N ILE A 63 26.39 -4.72 4.30
CA ILE A 63 25.06 -4.67 4.89
C ILE A 63 24.85 -3.36 5.63
N SER A 64 23.62 -3.10 6.07
CA SER A 64 23.35 -1.99 6.98
C SER A 64 24.05 -2.24 8.33
N ASP A 65 24.62 -1.20 8.92
CA ASP A 65 25.16 -1.20 10.30
C ASP A 65 24.09 -1.47 11.38
N ARG A 66 22.83 -1.51 10.99
CA ARG A 66 21.67 -1.85 11.84
C ARG A 66 21.27 -3.32 11.76
N THR A 67 21.84 -4.08 10.83
CA THR A 67 21.45 -5.49 10.56
C THR A 67 21.75 -6.39 11.74
N LEU A 68 23.00 -6.39 12.23
CA LEU A 68 23.41 -7.22 13.36
C LEU A 68 22.78 -6.75 14.69
N PRO A 69 22.70 -5.42 14.97
CA PRO A 69 21.94 -4.93 16.12
C PRO A 69 20.46 -5.34 16.12
N ALA A 70 19.79 -5.34 14.96
CA ALA A 70 18.41 -5.80 14.86
C ALA A 70 18.28 -7.29 15.14
N LEU A 71 19.17 -8.12 14.58
CA LEU A 71 19.21 -9.56 14.85
C LEU A 71 19.47 -9.86 16.34
N ALA A 72 20.43 -9.18 16.95
CA ALA A 72 20.73 -9.31 18.38
C ALA A 72 19.53 -8.93 19.26
N THR A 73 18.86 -7.83 18.93
CA THR A 73 17.65 -7.34 19.63
C THR A 73 16.53 -8.39 19.61
N VAL A 74 16.27 -8.98 18.44
CA VAL A 74 15.22 -9.99 18.30
C VAL A 74 15.60 -11.29 19.02
N THR A 75 16.87 -11.70 18.93
CA THR A 75 17.38 -12.89 19.65
C THR A 75 17.23 -12.72 21.17
N ALA A 76 17.51 -11.53 21.70
CA ALA A 76 17.32 -11.22 23.12
C ALA A 76 15.85 -11.27 23.56
N HIS A 77 14.93 -10.75 22.74
CA HIS A 77 13.49 -10.80 23.02
C HIS A 77 12.88 -12.19 22.83
N ARG A 78 13.46 -13.00 21.94
CA ARG A 78 12.93 -14.31 21.56
C ARG A 78 14.05 -15.36 21.54
N PRO A 79 14.60 -15.78 22.70
CA PRO A 79 15.72 -16.73 22.74
C PRO A 79 15.41 -18.12 22.16
N SER A 80 14.13 -18.46 22.01
CA SER A 80 13.68 -19.69 21.35
C SER A 80 13.64 -19.58 19.81
N CYS A 81 13.91 -18.42 19.24
CA CYS A 81 13.99 -18.22 17.80
C CYS A 81 15.31 -18.78 17.29
N ASN A 82 15.24 -19.88 16.54
CA ASN A 82 16.41 -20.55 15.95
C ASN A 82 16.50 -20.39 14.43
N ARG A 83 15.50 -19.77 13.80
CA ARG A 83 15.46 -19.47 12.37
C ARG A 83 14.91 -18.08 12.11
N VAL A 84 15.68 -17.27 11.40
CA VAL A 84 15.36 -15.87 11.11
C VAL A 84 15.48 -15.60 9.62
N TRP A 85 14.55 -14.82 9.08
CA TRP A 85 14.71 -14.17 7.79
C TRP A 85 14.97 -12.67 8.01
N ILE A 86 16.10 -12.18 7.50
CA ILE A 86 16.47 -10.76 7.52
C ILE A 86 17.06 -10.40 6.15
N ASP A 87 16.43 -9.44 5.47
CA ASP A 87 16.66 -9.16 4.05
C ASP A 87 18.14 -9.03 3.67
N ALA A 88 18.93 -8.29 4.44
CA ALA A 88 20.35 -8.02 4.19
C ALA A 88 21.23 -9.28 4.19
N LEU A 89 20.81 -10.37 4.84
CA LEU A 89 21.55 -11.63 4.91
C LEU A 89 20.87 -12.77 4.15
N SER A 90 19.54 -12.73 4.04
CA SER A 90 18.71 -13.78 3.43
C SER A 90 18.43 -13.58 1.94
N VAL A 91 18.57 -12.38 1.38
CA VAL A 91 18.34 -12.16 -0.06
C VAL A 91 19.60 -12.58 -0.85
N PRO A 92 19.52 -13.48 -1.84
CA PRO A 92 20.69 -13.95 -2.59
C PRO A 92 21.32 -12.84 -3.44
N GLU A 93 22.58 -13.04 -3.84
CA GLU A 93 23.33 -12.07 -4.67
C GLU A 93 23.07 -12.22 -6.17
N GLU A 94 22.77 -13.43 -6.63
CA GLU A 94 22.47 -13.71 -8.03
C GLU A 94 21.25 -12.88 -8.45
N VAL A 95 21.38 -12.16 -9.57
CA VAL A 95 20.46 -11.09 -9.96
C VAL A 95 19.03 -11.61 -10.14
N GLN A 96 18.86 -12.77 -10.77
CA GLN A 96 17.54 -13.35 -11.03
C GLN A 96 16.90 -13.88 -9.75
N GLU A 97 17.64 -14.61 -8.93
CA GLU A 97 17.18 -15.12 -7.63
C GLU A 97 16.88 -13.97 -6.67
N ARG A 98 17.68 -12.90 -6.69
CA ARG A 98 17.42 -11.67 -5.93
C ARG A 98 16.10 -11.05 -6.35
N ALA A 99 15.88 -10.86 -7.65
CA ALA A 99 14.63 -10.29 -8.16
C ALA A 99 13.42 -11.17 -7.78
N ARG A 100 13.53 -12.49 -7.92
CA ARG A 100 12.50 -13.45 -7.49
C ARG A 100 12.23 -13.36 -5.99
N THR A 101 13.27 -13.28 -5.17
CA THR A 101 13.14 -13.18 -3.70
C THR A 101 12.46 -11.88 -3.30
N LEU A 102 12.86 -10.75 -3.90
CA LEU A 102 12.26 -9.43 -3.64
C LEU A 102 10.79 -9.37 -4.08
N ALA A 103 10.47 -9.94 -5.25
CA ALA A 103 9.09 -10.06 -5.72
C ALA A 103 8.24 -10.99 -4.84
N SER A 104 8.89 -11.91 -4.10
CA SER A 104 8.23 -12.88 -3.21
C SER A 104 8.25 -12.47 -1.74
N MET A 105 8.72 -11.27 -1.39
CA MET A 105 8.79 -10.82 0.00
C MET A 105 7.43 -10.92 0.70
N GLY A 106 6.33 -10.57 0.03
CA GLY A 106 4.98 -10.69 0.61
C GLY A 106 4.65 -12.11 1.06
N LYS A 107 4.97 -13.11 0.21
CA LYS A 107 4.86 -14.53 0.55
C LYS A 107 5.73 -14.90 1.75
N ILE A 108 6.99 -14.44 1.79
CA ILE A 108 7.92 -14.71 2.90
C ILE A 108 7.34 -14.22 4.23
N TYR A 109 6.88 -12.96 4.30
CA TYR A 109 6.27 -12.40 5.51
C TYR A 109 4.97 -13.11 5.89
N SER A 110 4.18 -13.59 4.92
CA SER A 110 2.97 -14.38 5.18
C SER A 110 3.24 -15.78 5.71
N LEU A 111 4.39 -16.37 5.35
CA LEU A 111 4.80 -17.70 5.83
C LEU A 111 5.41 -17.62 7.23
N ALA A 112 6.10 -16.52 7.55
CA ALA A 112 6.72 -16.32 8.85
C ALA A 112 5.72 -16.52 9.99
N LYS A 113 6.19 -17.13 11.07
CA LYS A 113 5.40 -17.31 12.29
C LYS A 113 5.04 -15.95 12.89
N GLU A 114 6.00 -15.04 12.89
CA GLU A 114 5.89 -13.69 13.42
C GLU A 114 6.91 -12.77 12.75
N THR A 115 6.66 -11.47 12.84
CA THR A 115 7.53 -10.42 12.33
C THR A 115 7.90 -9.47 13.46
N PHE A 116 9.20 -9.27 13.66
CA PHE A 116 9.73 -8.25 14.54
C PHE A 116 10.12 -7.01 13.72
N VAL A 117 9.51 -5.89 14.06
CA VAL A 117 9.89 -4.57 13.57
C VAL A 117 10.85 -3.94 14.57
N VAL A 118 12.06 -3.63 14.11
CA VAL A 118 13.10 -2.99 14.94
C VAL A 118 13.29 -1.55 14.51
N LEU A 119 12.71 -0.63 15.30
CA LEU A 119 12.87 0.81 15.14
C LEU A 119 14.22 1.28 15.68
N SER A 120 14.61 2.52 15.37
CA SER A 120 15.81 3.11 15.94
C SER A 120 15.65 3.30 17.46
N SER A 121 16.78 3.48 18.15
CA SER A 121 16.78 3.83 19.58
C SER A 121 16.02 5.13 19.89
N GLY A 122 15.83 6.02 18.90
CA GLY A 122 15.05 7.24 19.04
C GLY A 122 13.56 7.01 19.36
N ALA A 123 13.01 5.84 18.99
CA ALA A 123 11.62 5.48 19.27
C ALA A 123 11.41 4.87 20.67
N GLN A 124 12.47 4.64 21.45
CA GLN A 124 12.39 3.88 22.71
C GLN A 124 11.40 4.48 23.72
N THR A 125 11.40 5.80 23.91
CA THR A 125 10.48 6.47 24.83
C THR A 125 9.03 6.30 24.38
N ALA A 126 8.77 6.44 23.08
CA ALA A 126 7.44 6.26 22.51
C ALA A 126 6.95 4.83 22.70
N LEU A 127 7.78 3.82 22.45
CA LEU A 127 7.42 2.42 22.64
C LEU A 127 7.17 2.07 24.11
N ARG A 128 7.97 2.59 25.04
CA ARG A 128 7.74 2.40 26.48
C ARG A 128 6.39 3.01 26.89
N GLN A 129 6.11 4.22 26.45
CA GLN A 129 4.82 4.87 26.71
C GLN A 129 3.66 4.09 26.09
N MET A 130 3.83 3.59 24.86
CA MET A 130 2.88 2.70 24.20
C MET A 130 2.78 1.32 24.83
N ALA A 131 3.69 0.89 25.71
CA ALA A 131 3.50 -0.33 26.49
C ALA A 131 2.62 -0.03 27.71
N GLU A 132 2.88 1.08 28.38
CA GLU A 132 2.36 1.42 29.72
C GLU A 132 1.07 2.26 29.71
N SER A 133 0.80 3.03 28.65
CA SER A 133 -0.27 4.04 28.59
C SER A 133 -1.02 4.02 27.25
N ASN A 134 -2.32 4.35 27.26
CA ASN A 134 -3.13 4.46 26.05
C ASN A 134 -2.96 5.80 25.30
N ARG A 135 -2.11 6.70 25.82
CA ARG A 135 -1.82 8.00 25.20
C ARG A 135 -0.34 8.13 24.93
N ILE A 136 -0.03 8.66 23.76
CA ILE A 136 1.33 8.99 23.33
C ILE A 136 1.48 10.51 23.45
N GLU A 137 2.57 10.95 24.08
CA GLU A 137 2.92 12.36 24.19
C GLU A 137 3.31 12.92 22.82
N HIS A 138 3.13 14.23 22.65
CA HIS A 138 3.33 14.88 21.36
C HIS A 138 4.79 14.77 20.88
N GLU A 139 5.75 14.83 21.79
CA GLU A 139 7.18 14.62 21.53
C GLU A 139 7.46 13.19 21.04
N CYS A 140 6.73 12.20 21.56
CA CYS A 140 6.83 10.82 21.13
C CYS A 140 6.25 10.62 19.72
N LEU A 141 5.20 11.36 19.34
CA LEU A 141 4.72 11.38 17.95
C LEU A 141 5.79 11.92 17.00
N TYR A 142 6.46 13.03 17.35
CA TYR A 142 7.57 13.54 16.53
C TYR A 142 8.76 12.57 16.43
N ALA A 143 9.04 11.79 17.47
CA ALA A 143 10.05 10.75 17.41
C ALA A 143 9.66 9.65 16.41
N LEU A 144 8.40 9.17 16.47
CA LEU A 144 7.89 8.16 15.55
C LEU A 144 7.77 8.66 14.10
N GLU A 145 7.37 9.91 13.89
CA GLU A 145 7.32 10.55 12.55
C GLU A 145 8.72 10.55 11.88
N LYS A 146 9.78 10.66 12.68
CA LYS A 146 11.16 10.63 12.19
C LYS A 146 11.66 9.24 11.90
N GLU A 147 11.00 8.18 12.38
CA GLU A 147 11.43 6.80 12.14
C GLU A 147 11.37 6.47 10.64
N PRO A 148 12.51 6.16 9.99
CA PRO A 148 12.52 5.88 8.56
C PRO A 148 11.70 4.65 8.19
N TRP A 149 11.51 3.72 9.13
CA TRP A 149 10.70 2.53 8.88
C TRP A 149 9.24 2.90 8.60
N VAL A 150 8.65 3.85 9.32
CA VAL A 150 7.22 4.21 9.19
C VAL A 150 6.83 4.65 7.77
N SER A 151 7.77 5.27 7.04
CA SER A 151 7.52 5.90 5.73
C SER A 151 7.90 5.06 4.51
N ARG A 152 8.58 3.92 4.69
CA ARG A 152 9.09 3.13 3.54
C ARG A 152 7.97 2.44 2.78
N ALA A 153 8.21 2.23 1.48
CA ALA A 153 7.36 1.40 0.62
C ALA A 153 7.31 -0.05 1.13
N TRP A 154 8.48 -0.63 1.42
CA TRP A 154 8.63 -2.00 1.92
C TRP A 154 7.81 -2.28 3.18
N THR A 155 7.79 -1.33 4.13
CA THR A 155 7.01 -1.40 5.38
C THR A 155 5.55 -1.78 5.17
N TYR A 156 4.95 -1.35 4.05
CA TYR A 156 3.57 -1.69 3.75
C TYR A 156 3.39 -3.21 3.65
N GLN A 157 4.09 -3.87 2.73
CA GLN A 157 3.97 -5.32 2.56
C GLN A 157 4.47 -6.10 3.79
N GLU A 158 5.53 -5.61 4.46
CA GLU A 158 6.08 -6.27 5.65
C GLU A 158 5.05 -6.32 6.77
N ALA A 159 4.34 -5.23 7.03
CA ALA A 159 3.33 -5.18 8.08
C ALA A 159 2.02 -5.89 7.68
N VAL A 160 1.46 -5.59 6.51
CA VAL A 160 0.13 -6.13 6.12
C VAL A 160 0.15 -7.64 5.87
N ASN A 161 1.31 -8.23 5.59
CA ASN A 161 1.43 -9.67 5.36
C ASN A 161 1.85 -10.45 6.61
N SER A 162 2.17 -9.76 7.71
CA SER A 162 2.55 -10.41 8.95
C SER A 162 1.35 -11.04 9.66
N LYS A 163 1.46 -12.34 10.00
CA LYS A 163 0.46 -13.03 10.84
C LYS A 163 0.41 -12.46 12.26
N GLU A 164 1.59 -12.28 12.85
CA GLU A 164 1.79 -11.64 14.14
C GLU A 164 2.93 -10.64 14.00
N MET A 165 2.70 -9.38 14.40
CA MET A 165 3.72 -8.34 14.35
C MET A 165 4.03 -7.85 15.76
N TYR A 166 5.32 -7.66 16.05
CA TYR A 166 5.81 -7.03 17.28
C TYR A 166 6.74 -5.88 16.92
N ILE A 167 6.63 -4.77 17.63
CA ILE A 167 7.44 -3.57 17.41
C ILE A 167 8.31 -3.36 18.64
N THR A 168 9.61 -3.23 18.42
CA THR A 168 10.63 -2.93 19.44
C THR A 168 11.61 -1.89 18.89
N CYS A 169 12.59 -1.49 19.70
CA CYS A 169 13.71 -0.65 19.30
C CYS A 169 15.03 -1.40 19.47
N GLU A 170 16.07 -0.96 18.77
CA GLU A 170 17.42 -1.49 18.97
C GLU A 170 17.85 -1.50 20.44
N GLY A 171 18.38 -2.64 20.86
CA GLY A 171 18.89 -2.88 22.20
C GLY A 171 18.13 -4.00 22.94
N PRO A 172 18.80 -4.73 23.84
CA PRO A 172 18.26 -5.95 24.47
C PRO A 172 17.13 -5.69 25.49
N HIS A 173 16.84 -4.43 25.81
CA HIS A 173 15.87 -4.03 26.83
C HIS A 173 14.82 -3.05 26.27
N GLY A 174 14.56 -3.13 24.96
CA GLY A 174 13.47 -2.40 24.33
C GLY A 174 12.10 -2.80 24.89
N ALA A 175 11.13 -1.90 24.83
CA ALA A 175 9.74 -2.28 25.06
C ALA A 175 9.25 -3.10 23.86
N LEU A 176 8.64 -4.25 24.12
CA LEU A 176 8.05 -5.10 23.08
C LEU A 176 6.55 -4.83 23.00
N VAL A 177 6.11 -4.16 21.94
CA VAL A 177 4.71 -3.74 21.75
C VAL A 177 4.07 -4.57 20.64
N PRO A 178 2.98 -5.32 20.90
CA PRO A 178 2.21 -5.96 19.84
C PRO A 178 1.75 -4.97 18.76
N GLY A 179 1.82 -5.35 17.50
CA GLY A 179 1.54 -4.48 16.35
C GLY A 179 0.12 -3.90 16.40
N ASN A 180 -0.89 -4.72 16.71
CA ASN A 180 -2.27 -4.24 16.88
C ASN A 180 -2.40 -3.17 17.99
N LEU A 181 -1.64 -3.34 19.09
CA LEU A 181 -1.63 -2.42 20.22
C LEU A 181 -0.95 -1.10 19.85
N PHE A 182 0.19 -1.17 19.16
CA PHE A 182 0.89 0.01 18.62
C PHE A 182 -0.04 0.81 17.70
N MET A 183 -0.65 0.13 16.72
CA MET A 183 -1.56 0.73 15.75
C MET A 183 -2.76 1.40 16.42
N ASN A 184 -3.43 0.69 17.32
CA ASN A 184 -4.59 1.22 18.04
C ASN A 184 -4.23 2.47 18.87
N ARG A 185 -3.09 2.47 19.57
CA ARG A 185 -2.66 3.63 20.38
C ARG A 185 -2.25 4.82 19.51
N LEU A 186 -1.59 4.57 18.38
CA LEU A 186 -1.24 5.61 17.42
C LEU A 186 -2.49 6.26 16.84
N GLY A 187 -3.40 5.47 16.25
CA GLY A 187 -4.65 5.98 15.69
C GLY A 187 -5.52 6.67 16.74
N TYR A 188 -5.62 6.12 17.94
CA TYR A 188 -6.35 6.76 19.05
C TYR A 188 -5.81 8.16 19.38
N THR A 189 -4.48 8.32 19.36
CA THR A 189 -3.80 9.58 19.66
C THR A 189 -3.96 10.59 18.51
N LEU A 190 -3.70 10.19 17.26
CA LEU A 190 -3.85 11.04 16.07
C LEU A 190 -5.29 11.58 15.94
N ASN A 191 -6.29 10.73 16.17
CA ASN A 191 -7.70 11.13 16.13
C ASN A 191 -8.09 12.17 17.21
N ARG A 192 -7.28 12.31 18.28
CA ARG A 192 -7.52 13.26 19.39
C ARG A 192 -6.65 14.50 19.36
N LEU A 193 -5.70 14.58 18.43
CA LEU A 193 -4.99 15.83 18.17
C LEU A 193 -6.02 16.90 17.77
N GLU A 194 -5.78 18.13 18.21
CA GLU A 194 -6.55 19.28 17.76
C GLU A 194 -6.24 19.57 16.28
N GLY A 195 -7.16 20.27 15.61
CA GLY A 195 -7.03 20.59 14.19
C GLY A 195 -7.76 19.63 13.25
N SER A 196 -7.84 20.03 12.00
CA SER A 196 -8.41 19.26 10.90
C SER A 196 -7.50 18.11 10.46
N ASP A 197 -8.05 17.11 9.78
CA ASP A 197 -7.28 15.97 9.27
C ASP A 197 -6.15 16.42 8.32
N ILE A 198 -6.34 17.51 7.56
CA ILE A 198 -5.29 18.09 6.71
C ILE A 198 -4.15 18.66 7.54
N GLU A 199 -4.46 19.37 8.63
CA GLU A 199 -3.43 19.96 9.48
C GLU A 199 -2.59 18.87 10.13
N LYS A 200 -3.24 17.79 10.59
CA LYS A 200 -2.57 16.60 11.12
C LYS A 200 -1.75 15.88 10.05
N GLU A 201 -2.27 15.72 8.84
CA GLU A 201 -1.54 15.11 7.73
C GLU A 201 -0.33 15.95 7.30
N ARG A 202 -0.42 17.28 7.39
CA ARG A 202 0.71 18.18 7.13
C ARG A 202 1.76 18.11 8.23
N GLU A 203 1.34 17.95 9.49
CA GLU A 203 2.24 17.87 10.64
C GLU A 203 2.92 16.51 10.76
N PHE A 204 2.16 15.43 10.55
CA PHE A 204 2.57 14.04 10.69
C PHE A 204 2.27 13.22 9.43
N PRO A 205 2.84 13.56 8.26
CA PRO A 205 2.52 12.92 7.00
C PRO A 205 2.85 11.42 6.99
N ARG A 206 3.96 11.01 7.62
CA ARG A 206 4.39 9.61 7.63
C ARG A 206 3.54 8.78 8.58
N LEU A 207 3.24 9.29 9.77
CA LEU A 207 2.33 8.61 10.69
C LEU A 207 0.90 8.55 10.15
N SER A 208 0.44 9.56 9.41
CA SER A 208 -0.86 9.52 8.75
C SER A 208 -0.90 8.45 7.64
N ALA A 209 0.15 8.36 6.81
CA ALA A 209 0.28 7.29 5.82
C ALA A 209 0.38 5.90 6.47
N PHE A 210 1.00 5.83 7.65
CA PHE A 210 1.12 4.60 8.43
C PHE A 210 -0.18 4.22 9.15
N GLU A 211 -0.96 5.17 9.66
CA GLU A 211 -2.31 4.91 10.19
C GLU A 211 -3.20 4.30 9.11
N GLY A 212 -3.02 4.73 7.85
CA GLY A 212 -3.65 4.12 6.70
C GLY A 212 -3.41 2.61 6.55
N LEU A 213 -2.31 2.07 7.09
CA LEU A 213 -1.98 0.65 7.10
C LEU A 213 -2.84 -0.15 8.08
N ILE A 214 -3.32 0.48 9.16
CA ILE A 214 -4.08 -0.18 10.23
C ILE A 214 -5.32 -0.87 9.67
N THR A 215 -6.01 -0.21 8.75
CA THR A 215 -7.20 -0.77 8.09
C THR A 215 -6.86 -2.08 7.37
N ASP A 216 -5.75 -2.09 6.62
CA ASP A 216 -5.36 -3.24 5.79
C ASP A 216 -4.70 -4.38 6.59
N TYR A 217 -4.09 -4.05 7.73
CA TYR A 217 -3.54 -5.03 8.67
C TYR A 217 -4.63 -5.68 9.53
N MET A 218 -5.61 -4.90 10.00
CA MET A 218 -6.63 -5.38 10.95
C MET A 218 -7.86 -5.98 10.27
N LEU A 219 -8.21 -5.56 9.05
CA LEU A 219 -9.52 -5.87 8.44
C LEU A 219 -9.45 -6.62 7.12
N ALA A 220 -8.35 -6.53 6.37
CA ALA A 220 -8.25 -7.18 5.07
C ALA A 220 -7.51 -8.52 5.19
N ASN A 221 -8.09 -9.60 4.68
CA ASN A 221 -7.29 -10.80 4.42
C ASN A 221 -6.27 -10.49 3.31
N TYR A 222 -5.16 -11.22 3.32
CA TYR A 222 -4.02 -10.98 2.42
C TYR A 222 -4.46 -10.79 0.95
N GLU A 223 -5.31 -11.67 0.42
CA GLU A 223 -5.70 -11.69 -1.00
C GLU A 223 -6.87 -10.76 -1.33
N GLU A 224 -7.49 -10.13 -0.35
CA GLU A 224 -8.69 -9.29 -0.55
C GLU A 224 -8.36 -7.83 -0.91
N ARG A 225 -7.09 -7.43 -0.80
CA ARG A 225 -6.67 -6.05 -1.08
C ARG A 225 -6.73 -5.75 -2.57
N SER A 226 -7.39 -4.65 -2.91
CA SER A 226 -7.45 -4.17 -4.29
C SER A 226 -6.19 -3.42 -4.71
N ALA A 227 -5.90 -3.43 -5.99
CA ALA A 227 -4.80 -2.70 -6.60
C ALA A 227 -4.88 -1.21 -6.27
N LEU A 228 -6.07 -0.58 -6.40
CA LEU A 228 -6.24 0.83 -6.08
C LEU A 228 -5.98 1.13 -4.60
N GLN A 229 -6.45 0.27 -3.67
CA GLN A 229 -6.15 0.43 -2.25
C GLN A 229 -4.65 0.44 -2.00
N VAL A 230 -3.93 -0.56 -2.53
CA VAL A 230 -2.47 -0.67 -2.36
C VAL A 230 -1.76 0.54 -2.99
N MET A 231 -2.13 0.94 -4.19
CA MET A 231 -1.57 2.13 -4.87
C MET A 231 -1.77 3.40 -4.06
N SER A 232 -3.00 3.67 -3.57
CA SER A 232 -3.29 4.86 -2.78
C SER A 232 -2.50 4.94 -1.47
N LYS A 233 -2.16 3.79 -0.86
CA LYS A 233 -1.28 3.75 0.33
C LYS A 233 0.20 3.89 -0.02
N MET A 234 0.59 3.46 -1.23
CA MET A 234 1.98 3.50 -1.67
C MET A 234 2.40 4.89 -2.16
N ASP A 235 1.48 5.70 -2.70
CA ASP A 235 1.75 7.08 -3.16
C ASP A 235 2.36 8.00 -2.08
N LYS A 236 2.07 7.73 -0.80
CA LYS A 236 2.57 8.49 0.35
C LYS A 236 3.86 7.93 0.94
N ARG A 237 4.45 6.91 0.32
CA ARG A 237 5.60 6.17 0.84
C ARG A 237 6.87 6.43 0.05
N ILE A 238 7.99 6.28 0.74
CA ILE A 238 9.33 6.55 0.22
C ILE A 238 9.97 5.24 -0.23
N SER A 239 10.48 5.22 -1.46
CA SER A 239 11.35 4.17 -1.98
C SER A 239 12.67 4.80 -2.45
N SER A 240 13.79 4.12 -2.18
CA SER A 240 15.10 4.55 -2.67
C SER A 240 15.27 4.29 -4.16
N ARG A 241 14.61 3.22 -4.65
CA ARG A 241 14.57 2.85 -6.06
C ARG A 241 13.12 2.83 -6.55
N PRO A 242 12.82 3.32 -7.77
CA PRO A 242 11.46 3.30 -8.30
C PRO A 242 10.85 1.88 -8.36
N GLU A 243 11.65 0.86 -8.67
CA GLU A 243 11.19 -0.53 -8.77
C GLU A 243 10.72 -1.12 -7.44
N ASP A 244 11.32 -0.71 -6.32
CA ASP A 244 10.97 -1.17 -4.97
C ASP A 244 9.51 -0.87 -4.64
N HIS A 245 8.98 0.23 -5.18
CA HIS A 245 7.59 0.61 -5.03
C HIS A 245 6.66 -0.46 -5.63
N PHE A 246 6.96 -0.96 -6.83
CA PHE A 246 6.17 -2.00 -7.49
C PHE A 246 6.35 -3.36 -6.84
N TYR A 247 7.56 -3.74 -6.43
CA TYR A 247 7.75 -4.97 -5.67
C TYR A 247 6.96 -4.98 -4.36
N ALA A 248 6.92 -3.84 -3.66
CA ALA A 248 6.10 -3.68 -2.47
C ALA A 248 4.60 -3.76 -2.76
N MET A 249 4.13 -3.20 -3.87
CA MET A 249 2.72 -3.33 -4.25
C MET A 249 2.37 -4.77 -4.63
N MET A 250 3.18 -5.44 -5.45
CA MET A 250 2.97 -6.84 -5.84
C MET A 250 2.89 -7.78 -4.63
N GLY A 251 3.85 -7.64 -3.70
CA GLY A 251 3.88 -8.41 -2.47
C GLY A 251 2.68 -8.13 -1.55
N ALA A 252 2.01 -6.99 -1.65
CA ALA A 252 0.83 -6.69 -0.84
C ALA A 252 -0.49 -7.21 -1.43
N ILE A 253 -0.55 -7.46 -2.75
CA ILE A 253 -1.78 -7.88 -3.44
C ILE A 253 -1.84 -9.38 -3.76
N SER A 254 -0.71 -10.09 -3.78
CA SER A 254 -0.64 -11.51 -4.18
C SER A 254 0.43 -12.30 -3.43
N THR A 255 0.09 -13.55 -3.09
CA THR A 255 0.99 -14.56 -2.51
C THR A 255 1.73 -15.34 -3.60
N THR A 256 1.25 -15.23 -4.84
CA THR A 256 1.81 -15.95 -5.98
C THR A 256 3.15 -15.36 -6.36
N THR A 257 4.13 -16.23 -6.57
CA THR A 257 5.41 -15.84 -7.17
C THR A 257 5.11 -15.35 -8.58
N ALA A 258 5.26 -14.04 -8.82
CA ALA A 258 5.14 -13.49 -10.17
C ALA A 258 6.16 -14.20 -11.07
N ASP A 259 5.71 -14.72 -12.22
CA ASP A 259 6.63 -15.23 -13.23
C ASP A 259 7.34 -14.05 -13.90
N MET A 260 8.40 -13.58 -13.24
CA MET A 260 9.21 -12.45 -13.70
C MET A 260 10.12 -12.84 -14.88
N SER A 261 10.04 -14.05 -15.43
CA SER A 261 10.95 -14.51 -16.47
C SER A 261 10.77 -13.78 -17.82
N SER A 262 9.58 -13.23 -18.09
CA SER A 262 9.27 -12.52 -19.34
C SER A 262 9.03 -11.02 -19.20
N ILE A 263 8.81 -10.50 -17.97
CA ILE A 263 8.45 -9.09 -17.75
C ILE A 263 9.61 -8.36 -17.09
N THR A 264 10.30 -7.53 -17.88
CA THR A 264 11.46 -6.75 -17.40
C THR A 264 11.06 -5.47 -16.67
N GLU A 265 9.82 -4.99 -16.84
CA GLU A 265 9.34 -3.73 -16.24
C GLU A 265 8.42 -4.00 -15.03
N PRO A 266 8.81 -3.60 -13.80
CA PRO A 266 8.03 -3.87 -12.59
C PRO A 266 6.60 -3.32 -12.60
N CYS A 267 6.35 -2.20 -13.28
CA CYS A 267 5.01 -1.64 -13.45
C CYS A 267 4.11 -2.56 -14.28
N GLU A 268 4.62 -3.08 -15.40
CA GLU A 268 3.89 -4.03 -16.25
C GLU A 268 3.64 -5.34 -15.50
N ALA A 269 4.61 -5.80 -14.69
CA ALA A 269 4.44 -6.99 -13.86
C ALA A 269 3.33 -6.81 -12.82
N PHE A 270 3.27 -5.64 -12.18
CA PHE A 270 2.18 -5.31 -11.25
C PHE A 270 0.82 -5.28 -11.95
N MET A 271 0.71 -4.62 -13.12
CA MET A 271 -0.56 -4.58 -13.86
C MET A 271 -0.99 -5.97 -14.34
N ALA A 272 -0.06 -6.78 -14.87
CA ALA A 272 -0.35 -8.16 -15.27
C ALA A 272 -0.83 -9.01 -14.08
N LEU A 273 -0.17 -8.89 -12.91
CA LEU A 273 -0.59 -9.57 -11.69
C LEU A 273 -2.01 -9.17 -11.25
N CYS A 274 -2.36 -7.88 -11.39
CA CYS A 274 -3.71 -7.39 -11.12
C CYS A 274 -4.75 -7.96 -12.10
N GLU A 275 -4.41 -8.02 -13.40
CA GLU A 275 -5.25 -8.60 -14.44
C GLU A 275 -5.48 -10.10 -14.22
N ASP A 276 -4.44 -10.85 -13.84
CA ASP A 276 -4.53 -12.29 -13.53
C ASP A 276 -5.36 -12.55 -12.27
N LYS A 277 -5.26 -11.66 -11.27
CA LYS A 277 -6.12 -11.66 -10.08
C LYS A 277 -7.59 -11.31 -10.41
N GLY A 278 -7.86 -10.74 -11.57
CA GLY A 278 -9.18 -10.23 -11.95
C GLY A 278 -9.55 -8.90 -11.29
N ASP A 279 -8.56 -8.15 -10.79
CA ASP A 279 -8.75 -6.82 -10.23
C ASP A 279 -8.16 -5.74 -11.14
N TYR A 280 -9.01 -5.07 -11.88
CA TYR A 280 -8.63 -4.01 -12.80
C TYR A 280 -8.58 -2.63 -12.14
N SER A 281 -8.63 -2.50 -10.81
CA SER A 281 -8.77 -1.18 -10.16
C SER A 281 -7.55 -0.26 -10.36
N PHE A 282 -6.39 -0.81 -10.77
CA PHE A 282 -5.22 -0.04 -11.19
C PHE A 282 -5.48 0.90 -12.38
N ILE A 283 -6.54 0.63 -13.17
CA ILE A 283 -6.93 1.48 -14.30
C ILE A 283 -7.39 2.86 -13.82
N TYR A 284 -7.77 3.01 -12.57
CA TYR A 284 -8.10 4.30 -11.97
C TYR A 284 -6.84 5.05 -11.51
N SER A 285 -5.66 4.76 -12.05
CA SER A 285 -4.48 5.60 -11.85
C SER A 285 -4.61 6.96 -12.53
N ALA A 286 -3.82 7.92 -12.11
CA ALA A 286 -3.61 9.18 -12.83
C ALA A 286 -2.52 9.08 -13.91
N ALA A 287 -2.09 7.87 -14.26
CA ALA A 287 -1.14 7.64 -15.35
C ALA A 287 -1.78 7.85 -16.73
N ARG A 288 -0.93 8.17 -17.72
CA ARG A 288 -1.37 8.36 -19.11
C ARG A 288 -1.93 7.07 -19.67
N ARG A 289 -2.93 7.17 -20.53
CA ARG A 289 -3.56 6.02 -21.20
C ARG A 289 -2.72 5.52 -22.38
N ASP A 290 -2.76 4.22 -22.62
CA ASP A 290 -2.16 3.62 -23.82
C ASP A 290 -2.92 4.11 -25.08
N PRO A 291 -2.24 4.67 -26.09
CA PRO A 291 -2.91 5.17 -27.29
C PRO A 291 -3.49 4.06 -28.18
N ALA A 292 -3.02 2.82 -28.04
CA ALA A 292 -3.45 1.69 -28.85
C ALA A 292 -4.94 1.40 -28.64
N LEU A 293 -5.69 1.26 -29.74
CA LEU A 293 -7.16 1.09 -29.73
C LEU A 293 -7.67 0.06 -28.71
N GLN A 294 -6.97 -1.08 -28.61
CA GLN A 294 -7.34 -2.19 -27.73
C GLN A 294 -6.87 -2.03 -26.27
N ARG A 295 -6.21 -0.92 -25.92
CA ARG A 295 -5.64 -0.70 -24.58
C ARG A 295 -5.93 0.69 -24.03
N ARG A 296 -6.78 1.50 -24.66
CA ARG A 296 -7.06 2.89 -24.21
C ARG A 296 -7.63 3.03 -22.80
N TRP A 297 -8.24 1.98 -22.27
CA TRP A 297 -8.69 1.94 -20.88
C TRP A 297 -7.51 1.74 -19.91
N ARG A 298 -6.43 1.13 -20.37
CA ARG A 298 -5.26 0.74 -19.58
C ARG A 298 -4.24 1.87 -19.53
N PRO A 299 -3.61 2.12 -18.37
CA PRO A 299 -2.48 3.03 -18.28
C PRO A 299 -1.24 2.46 -18.98
N VAL A 300 -0.36 3.36 -19.44
CA VAL A 300 1.00 2.98 -19.90
C VAL A 300 1.86 2.57 -18.71
N ALA A 301 2.78 1.64 -18.93
CA ALA A 301 3.76 1.28 -17.92
C ALA A 301 4.67 2.48 -17.59
N GLY A 302 5.01 2.62 -16.30
CA GLY A 302 5.76 3.76 -15.78
C GLY A 302 5.35 4.09 -14.35
N ASN A 303 5.29 5.38 -13.99
CA ASN A 303 4.72 5.78 -12.70
C ASN A 303 3.21 5.57 -12.70
N LEU A 304 2.69 4.94 -11.65
CA LEU A 304 1.28 4.56 -11.55
C LEU A 304 0.60 5.20 -10.33
N PRO A 305 0.53 6.54 -10.25
CA PRO A 305 -0.10 7.21 -9.12
C PRO A 305 -1.59 6.88 -9.06
N SER A 306 -2.14 6.69 -7.86
CA SER A 306 -3.59 6.56 -7.71
C SER A 306 -4.30 7.87 -8.10
N ILE A 307 -5.55 7.80 -8.58
CA ILE A 307 -6.31 9.02 -8.89
C ILE A 307 -6.55 9.87 -7.64
N LEU A 308 -6.61 9.23 -6.47
CA LEU A 308 -6.77 9.87 -5.17
C LEU A 308 -6.01 9.04 -4.12
N PRO A 309 -4.93 9.57 -3.49
CA PRO A 309 -4.15 8.84 -2.50
C PRO A 309 -4.85 8.84 -1.14
N TYR A 310 -6.05 8.28 -1.08
CA TYR A 310 -6.91 8.27 0.11
C TYR A 310 -7.39 6.87 0.47
N ALA A 311 -7.88 6.70 1.70
CA ALA A 311 -8.40 5.43 2.19
C ALA A 311 -9.57 4.96 1.32
N THR A 312 -9.38 3.81 0.69
CA THR A 312 -10.32 3.20 -0.26
C THR A 312 -10.84 1.90 0.33
N GLU A 313 -12.10 1.59 0.09
CA GLU A 313 -12.76 0.36 0.51
C GLU A 313 -13.19 -0.45 -0.71
N GLY A 314 -13.25 -1.77 -0.56
CA GLY A 314 -13.78 -2.66 -1.59
C GLY A 314 -12.83 -3.77 -2.01
N SER A 315 -13.35 -4.72 -2.78
CA SER A 315 -12.65 -5.96 -3.17
C SER A 315 -11.90 -5.86 -4.50
N GLY A 316 -11.83 -4.66 -5.09
CA GLY A 316 -11.27 -4.45 -6.42
C GLY A 316 -12.33 -4.24 -7.50
N GLN A 317 -11.85 -3.92 -8.69
CA GLN A 317 -12.70 -3.66 -9.86
C GLN A 317 -12.68 -4.90 -10.77
N PRO A 318 -13.69 -5.76 -10.68
CA PRO A 318 -13.77 -6.93 -11.54
C PRO A 318 -13.96 -6.55 -13.01
N GLY A 319 -13.47 -7.42 -13.88
CA GLY A 319 -13.68 -7.34 -15.31
C GLY A 319 -13.48 -8.71 -15.95
N HIS A 320 -13.99 -8.87 -17.16
CA HIS A 320 -13.88 -10.12 -17.90
C HIS A 320 -13.74 -9.87 -19.40
N LYS A 321 -13.25 -10.89 -20.10
CA LYS A 321 -13.15 -10.90 -21.56
C LYS A 321 -14.23 -11.81 -22.14
N GLU A 322 -14.89 -11.35 -23.20
CA GLU A 322 -15.84 -12.14 -23.98
C GLU A 322 -15.49 -11.98 -25.48
N GLY A 323 -14.83 -13.00 -26.04
CA GLY A 323 -14.22 -12.89 -27.37
C GLY A 323 -13.13 -11.81 -27.39
N ASP A 324 -13.22 -10.86 -28.32
CA ASP A 324 -12.31 -9.71 -28.44
C ASP A 324 -12.73 -8.51 -27.58
N ALA A 325 -13.88 -8.59 -26.89
CA ALA A 325 -14.39 -7.52 -26.06
C ALA A 325 -13.90 -7.66 -24.61
N PHE A 326 -13.66 -6.51 -23.97
CA PHE A 326 -13.33 -6.41 -22.55
C PHE A 326 -14.41 -5.63 -21.82
N TYR A 327 -14.85 -6.14 -20.67
CA TYR A 327 -15.90 -5.55 -19.85
C TYR A 327 -15.39 -5.24 -18.44
N LEU A 328 -15.84 -4.11 -17.89
CA LEU A 328 -15.76 -3.83 -16.46
C LEU A 328 -17.10 -4.11 -15.82
N ASP A 329 -17.10 -4.91 -14.76
CA ASP A 329 -18.32 -5.32 -14.07
C ASP A 329 -18.68 -4.37 -12.93
N PHE A 330 -19.95 -4.38 -12.51
CA PHE A 330 -20.42 -3.56 -11.39
C PHE A 330 -20.14 -2.05 -11.54
N MET A 331 -20.35 -1.53 -12.74
CA MET A 331 -20.24 -0.11 -13.07
C MET A 331 -21.63 0.55 -13.09
N ILE A 332 -21.75 1.76 -12.57
CA ILE A 332 -22.93 2.61 -12.80
C ILE A 332 -22.65 3.50 -14.01
N VAL A 333 -23.63 3.59 -14.91
CA VAL A 333 -23.57 4.48 -16.08
C VAL A 333 -24.40 5.72 -15.80
N LEU A 334 -23.76 6.88 -15.74
CA LEU A 334 -24.38 8.18 -15.51
C LEU A 334 -24.26 9.07 -16.74
N GLN A 335 -25.28 9.89 -16.93
CA GLN A 335 -25.34 10.89 -18.00
C GLN A 335 -25.25 12.30 -17.41
N ARG A 336 -24.86 13.26 -18.26
CA ARG A 336 -24.87 14.67 -17.88
C ARG A 336 -26.29 15.11 -17.54
N SER A 337 -26.48 15.59 -16.31
CA SER A 337 -27.79 16.00 -15.79
C SER A 337 -27.58 17.00 -14.65
N PRO A 338 -28.53 17.92 -14.39
CA PRO A 338 -28.59 18.61 -13.10
C PRO A 338 -28.55 17.62 -11.94
N ILE A 339 -27.92 18.02 -10.84
CA ILE A 339 -27.87 17.23 -9.62
C ILE A 339 -29.25 17.17 -8.97
N GLU A 340 -29.64 15.98 -8.49
CA GLU A 340 -30.90 15.80 -7.75
C GLU A 340 -30.74 16.25 -6.29
N GLU A 341 -31.85 16.61 -5.65
CA GLU A 341 -31.86 17.14 -4.28
C GLU A 341 -31.21 16.17 -3.26
N GLU A 342 -31.43 14.87 -3.43
CA GLU A 342 -30.85 13.86 -2.54
C GLU A 342 -29.32 13.80 -2.66
N ALA A 343 -28.80 13.84 -3.88
CA ALA A 343 -27.37 13.88 -4.13
C ALA A 343 -26.75 15.19 -3.60
N GLU A 344 -27.43 16.32 -3.78
CA GLU A 344 -26.97 17.60 -3.22
C GLU A 344 -26.90 17.53 -1.67
N ARG A 345 -27.92 16.97 -1.03
CA ARG A 345 -27.97 16.77 0.42
C ARG A 345 -26.83 15.87 0.90
N PHE A 346 -26.54 14.80 0.17
CA PHE A 346 -25.43 13.90 0.45
C PHE A 346 -24.09 14.64 0.41
N VAL A 347 -23.80 15.36 -0.69
CA VAL A 347 -22.54 16.10 -0.85
C VAL A 347 -22.40 17.16 0.25
N ARG A 348 -23.48 17.88 0.57
CA ARG A 348 -23.48 18.88 1.65
C ARG A 348 -23.18 18.25 3.01
N ALA A 349 -23.82 17.12 3.34
CA ALA A 349 -23.56 16.40 4.59
C ALA A 349 -22.11 15.92 4.68
N TRP A 350 -21.57 15.38 3.59
CA TRP A 350 -20.17 15.00 3.51
C TRP A 350 -19.24 16.20 3.73
N LEU A 351 -19.45 17.33 3.05
CA LEU A 351 -18.64 18.53 3.23
C LEU A 351 -18.64 19.03 4.68
N LEU A 352 -19.79 18.99 5.36
CA LEU A 352 -19.91 19.36 6.78
C LEU A 352 -19.10 18.42 7.68
N CYS A 353 -19.04 17.12 7.37
CA CYS A 353 -18.28 16.16 8.16
C CYS A 353 -16.76 16.38 8.07
N ASN A 354 -16.24 16.91 6.97
CA ASN A 354 -14.79 17.06 6.78
C ASN A 354 -14.21 18.29 7.49
N GLN A 355 -15.00 19.29 7.85
CA GLN A 355 -14.56 20.52 8.54
C GLN A 355 -13.46 21.34 7.82
N ILE A 356 -13.05 20.94 6.61
CA ILE A 356 -12.00 21.57 5.81
C ILE A 356 -12.42 22.94 5.29
N VAL A 357 -13.72 23.10 4.97
CA VAL A 357 -14.22 24.33 4.34
C VAL A 357 -15.39 24.88 5.13
N ASN A 358 -15.33 26.18 5.43
CA ASN A 358 -16.46 26.90 5.99
C ASN A 358 -17.52 27.05 4.88
N ILE A 359 -18.61 26.28 4.98
CA ILE A 359 -19.67 26.29 3.98
C ILE A 359 -20.45 27.60 4.11
N GLN A 360 -20.11 28.57 3.28
CA GLN A 360 -20.97 29.73 3.10
C GLN A 360 -22.22 29.32 2.32
N PRO A 361 -23.43 29.82 2.67
CA PRO A 361 -24.68 29.42 2.01
C PRO A 361 -24.70 29.57 0.49
N GLN A 362 -23.89 30.49 -0.05
CA GLN A 362 -23.84 30.83 -1.47
C GLN A 362 -22.69 30.15 -2.24
N SER A 363 -21.81 29.41 -1.57
CA SER A 363 -20.69 28.75 -2.24
C SER A 363 -21.17 27.54 -3.05
N PRO A 364 -20.84 27.43 -4.35
CA PRO A 364 -21.20 26.27 -5.14
C PRO A 364 -20.58 24.99 -4.58
N LEU A 365 -21.41 23.97 -4.30
CA LEU A 365 -20.95 22.75 -3.62
C LEU A 365 -19.84 22.00 -4.37
N HIS A 366 -19.88 21.98 -5.69
CA HIS A 366 -18.84 21.33 -6.51
C HIS A 366 -17.47 22.00 -6.37
N HIS A 367 -17.41 23.34 -6.22
CA HIS A 367 -16.14 24.02 -5.92
C HIS A 367 -15.60 23.63 -4.55
N LEU A 368 -16.47 23.55 -3.54
CA LEU A 368 -16.07 23.11 -2.19
C LEU A 368 -15.60 21.65 -2.19
N ALA A 369 -16.31 20.78 -2.92
CA ALA A 369 -15.93 19.39 -3.11
C ALA A 369 -14.55 19.27 -3.76
N TYR A 370 -14.30 20.03 -4.82
CA TYR A 370 -12.99 20.09 -5.46
C TYR A 370 -11.89 20.55 -4.50
N THR A 371 -12.12 21.61 -3.70
CA THR A 371 -11.14 22.07 -2.69
C THR A 371 -10.80 20.97 -1.70
N VAL A 372 -11.78 20.18 -1.24
CA VAL A 372 -11.55 19.03 -0.38
C VAL A 372 -10.73 17.96 -1.11
N LEU A 373 -11.09 17.61 -2.35
CA LEU A 373 -10.33 16.62 -3.14
C LEU A 373 -8.87 17.06 -3.37
N GLN A 374 -8.63 18.33 -3.67
CA GLN A 374 -7.28 18.87 -3.82
C GLN A 374 -6.48 18.74 -2.53
N SER A 375 -7.11 19.00 -1.37
CA SER A 375 -6.45 18.83 -0.08
C SER A 375 -6.05 17.39 0.22
N TRP A 376 -6.69 16.42 -0.44
CA TRP A 376 -6.35 14.99 -0.39
C TRP A 376 -5.44 14.53 -1.51
N GLY A 377 -4.92 15.45 -2.32
CA GLY A 377 -3.95 15.14 -3.37
C GLY A 377 -4.55 14.83 -4.74
N PHE A 378 -5.84 15.10 -4.98
CA PHE A 378 -6.37 15.03 -6.35
C PHE A 378 -5.71 16.09 -7.24
N ILE A 379 -5.16 15.66 -8.37
CA ILE A 379 -4.42 16.52 -9.31
C ILE A 379 -5.22 16.90 -10.57
N GLY A 380 -6.47 16.45 -10.69
CA GLY A 380 -7.32 16.74 -11.85
C GLY A 380 -7.90 18.16 -11.85
N GLY A 381 -8.80 18.43 -12.79
CA GLY A 381 -9.38 19.76 -12.99
C GLY A 381 -10.58 20.07 -12.08
N ALA A 382 -10.83 21.36 -11.86
CA ALA A 382 -12.01 21.86 -11.14
C ALA A 382 -13.32 21.71 -11.96
N ASP A 383 -13.21 21.67 -13.29
CA ASP A 383 -14.34 21.55 -14.20
C ASP A 383 -14.94 20.14 -14.11
N CYS A 384 -16.02 20.03 -13.34
CA CYS A 384 -16.71 18.77 -13.13
C CYS A 384 -17.88 18.55 -14.11
N VAL A 385 -18.21 17.27 -14.34
CA VAL A 385 -19.44 16.86 -15.01
C VAL A 385 -20.53 16.65 -13.97
N PHE A 386 -21.64 17.35 -14.13
CA PHE A 386 -22.81 17.21 -13.28
C PHE A 386 -23.59 15.98 -13.72
N THR A 387 -24.02 15.19 -12.74
CA THR A 387 -24.92 14.05 -12.93
C THR A 387 -26.05 14.16 -11.92
N ALA A 388 -27.14 13.42 -12.15
CA ALA A 388 -28.24 13.32 -11.20
C ALA A 388 -27.77 12.89 -9.79
N ARG A 389 -26.69 12.08 -9.71
CA ARG A 389 -26.21 11.46 -8.47
C ARG A 389 -25.04 12.18 -7.79
N GLY A 390 -24.49 13.23 -8.40
CA GLY A 390 -23.30 13.89 -7.88
C GLY A 390 -22.43 14.53 -8.96
N TYR A 391 -21.17 14.76 -8.60
CA TYR A 391 -20.18 15.46 -9.41
C TYR A 391 -19.05 14.51 -9.82
N PHE A 392 -18.68 14.51 -11.09
CA PHE A 392 -17.49 13.78 -11.57
C PHE A 392 -16.38 14.77 -11.92
N PHE A 393 -15.24 14.67 -11.25
CA PHE A 393 -14.06 15.49 -11.48
C PHE A 393 -13.06 14.70 -12.34
N PRO A 394 -12.92 15.02 -13.64
CA PRO A 394 -12.01 14.32 -14.51
C PRO A 394 -10.55 14.74 -14.24
N LEU A 395 -9.62 13.82 -14.47
CA LEU A 395 -8.19 14.10 -14.42
C LEU A 395 -7.78 15.14 -15.47
N GLU A 396 -8.33 15.01 -16.68
CA GLU A 396 -8.04 15.89 -17.81
C GLU A 396 -9.33 16.59 -18.29
N PRO A 397 -9.25 17.80 -18.85
CA PRO A 397 -10.43 18.50 -19.38
C PRO A 397 -11.14 17.70 -20.47
N ILE A 398 -12.46 17.56 -20.34
CA ILE A 398 -13.31 16.88 -21.31
C ILE A 398 -13.63 17.85 -22.45
N LYS A 399 -13.28 17.47 -23.68
CA LYS A 399 -13.52 18.28 -24.89
C LYS A 399 -14.77 17.90 -25.68
N ALA A 400 -15.39 16.76 -25.34
CA ALA A 400 -16.54 16.23 -26.06
C ALA A 400 -17.85 16.78 -25.50
N ASP A 401 -18.82 17.05 -26.39
CA ASP A 401 -20.17 17.50 -26.02
C ASP A 401 -20.97 16.37 -25.36
N HIS A 402 -20.79 15.14 -25.85
CA HIS A 402 -21.42 13.94 -25.33
C HIS A 402 -20.41 13.16 -24.49
N VAL A 403 -20.70 13.06 -23.21
CA VAL A 403 -19.89 12.32 -22.24
C VAL A 403 -20.78 11.38 -21.43
N THR A 404 -20.35 10.13 -21.31
CA THR A 404 -20.93 9.16 -20.38
C THR A 404 -19.97 8.97 -19.22
N ILE A 405 -20.47 9.01 -17.99
CA ILE A 405 -19.67 8.79 -16.79
C ILE A 405 -19.87 7.36 -16.31
N LEU A 406 -18.78 6.62 -16.13
CA LEU A 406 -18.76 5.28 -15.59
C LEU A 406 -18.19 5.32 -14.17
N VAL A 407 -18.94 4.88 -13.17
CA VAL A 407 -18.52 4.93 -11.76
C VAL A 407 -18.43 3.52 -11.18
N ALA A 408 -17.30 3.21 -10.55
CA ALA A 408 -17.11 1.93 -9.87
C ALA A 408 -18.05 1.80 -8.66
N THR A 409 -18.52 0.58 -8.38
CA THR A 409 -19.32 0.31 -7.15
C THR A 409 -18.64 -0.66 -6.19
N LYS A 410 -17.68 -1.45 -6.67
CA LYS A 410 -16.94 -2.43 -5.88
C LYS A 410 -15.66 -1.89 -5.26
N VAL A 411 -15.22 -0.70 -5.69
CA VAL A 411 -14.12 0.06 -5.09
C VAL A 411 -14.62 1.47 -4.89
N ARG A 412 -14.55 1.99 -3.67
CA ARG A 412 -15.16 3.27 -3.30
C ARG A 412 -14.39 3.97 -2.20
N TRP A 413 -14.61 5.27 -2.10
CA TRP A 413 -14.34 6.04 -0.89
C TRP A 413 -15.64 6.17 -0.10
N ARG A 414 -15.54 6.65 1.14
CA ARG A 414 -16.71 6.94 1.98
C ARG A 414 -17.75 7.87 1.32
N HIS A 415 -17.32 8.68 0.36
CA HIS A 415 -18.08 9.80 -0.21
C HIS A 415 -18.19 9.75 -1.75
N GLY A 416 -17.77 8.64 -2.36
CA GLY A 416 -17.59 8.61 -3.81
C GLY A 416 -16.91 7.34 -4.30
N ALA A 417 -16.47 7.35 -5.55
CA ALA A 417 -15.70 6.25 -6.13
C ALA A 417 -14.91 6.71 -7.35
N PRO A 418 -13.86 5.98 -7.74
CA PRO A 418 -13.18 6.24 -8.99
C PRO A 418 -14.11 5.93 -10.18
N GLY A 419 -13.78 6.51 -11.33
CA GLY A 419 -14.54 6.28 -12.55
C GLY A 419 -13.86 6.81 -13.79
N PHE A 420 -14.59 6.78 -14.90
CA PHE A 420 -14.17 7.30 -16.19
C PHE A 420 -15.20 8.26 -16.77
N ALA A 421 -14.73 9.31 -17.43
CA ALA A 421 -15.48 9.96 -18.48
C ALA A 421 -15.16 9.27 -19.82
N CYS A 422 -16.18 8.72 -20.45
CA CYS A 422 -16.12 8.11 -21.77
C CYS A 422 -16.57 9.12 -22.82
N CYS A 423 -15.67 9.41 -23.75
CA CYS A 423 -15.90 10.32 -24.86
C CYS A 423 -15.66 9.58 -26.18
N ASP A 424 -16.57 9.72 -27.14
CA ASP A 424 -16.37 9.20 -28.48
C ASP A 424 -15.60 10.25 -29.31
N GLU A 425 -14.41 9.91 -29.78
CA GLU A 425 -13.60 10.75 -30.68
C GLU A 425 -13.54 10.13 -32.10
N LEU A 426 -13.05 10.91 -33.07
CA LEU A 426 -12.89 10.45 -34.47
C LEU A 426 -12.09 9.15 -34.58
N ASN A 427 -11.12 8.96 -33.69
CA ASN A 427 -10.24 7.80 -33.68
C ASN A 427 -10.70 6.70 -32.71
N GLY A 428 -11.94 6.73 -32.23
CA GLY A 428 -12.51 5.77 -31.28
C GLY A 428 -12.73 6.37 -29.89
N ARG A 429 -13.14 5.53 -28.94
CA ARG A 429 -13.45 5.96 -27.58
C ARG A 429 -12.20 6.30 -26.76
N VAL A 430 -12.31 7.32 -25.92
CA VAL A 430 -11.29 7.76 -24.95
C VAL A 430 -11.85 7.64 -23.54
N TYR A 431 -10.99 7.24 -22.60
CA TYR A 431 -11.31 7.02 -21.20
C TYR A 431 -10.48 7.95 -20.33
N ILE A 432 -11.13 8.95 -19.73
CA ILE A 432 -10.46 9.92 -18.85
C ILE A 432 -10.77 9.52 -17.40
N PRO A 433 -9.79 9.06 -16.60
CA PRO A 433 -10.03 8.70 -15.21
C PRO A 433 -10.45 9.93 -14.40
N GLY A 434 -11.16 9.72 -13.30
CA GLY A 434 -11.57 10.80 -12.43
C GLY A 434 -12.16 10.32 -11.11
N VAL A 435 -12.54 11.30 -10.30
CA VAL A 435 -13.14 11.10 -8.97
C VAL A 435 -14.61 11.46 -9.04
N PHE A 436 -15.49 10.52 -8.72
CA PHE A 436 -16.91 10.80 -8.51
C PHE A 436 -17.16 11.10 -7.04
N VAL A 437 -17.88 12.18 -6.74
CA VAL A 437 -18.37 12.56 -5.42
C VAL A 437 -19.89 12.54 -5.45
N GLY A 438 -20.51 11.66 -4.68
CA GLY A 438 -21.95 11.46 -4.69
C GLY A 438 -22.37 10.14 -4.07
N HIS A 439 -23.68 9.88 -4.09
CA HIS A 439 -24.23 8.64 -3.56
C HIS A 439 -24.08 7.50 -4.56
N ILE A 440 -23.53 6.38 -4.11
CA ILE A 440 -23.30 5.18 -4.93
C ILE A 440 -24.04 4.00 -4.31
N ASP A 441 -25.02 3.48 -5.04
CA ASP A 441 -25.72 2.23 -4.70
C ASP A 441 -25.46 1.20 -5.80
N GLY A 442 -25.01 0.00 -5.43
CA GLY A 442 -24.69 -1.08 -6.35
C GLY A 442 -25.92 -1.70 -7.04
N LYS A 443 -27.14 -1.34 -6.66
CA LYS A 443 -28.38 -1.87 -7.26
C LYS A 443 -28.49 -1.65 -8.77
N ASP A 444 -27.95 -0.53 -9.27
CA ASP A 444 -28.02 -0.17 -10.70
C ASP A 444 -26.73 -0.49 -11.45
N SER A 445 -25.86 -1.30 -10.86
CA SER A 445 -24.59 -1.63 -11.47
C SER A 445 -24.74 -2.66 -12.60
N THR A 446 -23.94 -2.50 -13.66
CA THR A 446 -23.96 -3.35 -14.86
C THR A 446 -22.54 -3.62 -15.33
N SER A 447 -22.37 -4.57 -16.25
CA SER A 447 -21.15 -4.73 -17.03
C SER A 447 -21.12 -3.71 -18.15
N VAL A 448 -19.98 -3.04 -18.34
CA VAL A 448 -19.79 -2.01 -19.38
C VAL A 448 -18.64 -2.41 -20.29
N ARG A 449 -18.93 -2.43 -21.59
CA ARG A 449 -17.95 -2.75 -22.63
C ARG A 449 -16.94 -1.61 -22.80
N MET A 450 -15.66 -1.96 -22.67
CA MET A 450 -14.52 -1.04 -22.82
C MET A 450 -13.82 -1.16 -24.18
N LEU A 451 -13.94 -2.31 -24.85
CA LEU A 451 -13.36 -2.61 -26.18
C LEU A 451 -14.38 -3.36 -27.04
#